data_AF-A0A4Q3D5S9-F1
#
_entry.id   AF-A0A4Q3D5S9-F1
#
_cell.length_a   1.000
_cell.length_b   1.000
_cell.length_c   1.000
_cell.angle_alpha   90.00
_cell.angle_beta   90.00
_cell.angle_gamma   90.00
#
_symmetry.space_group_name_H-M   'P 1'
#
loop_
_entity.id
_entity.type
_entity.pdbx_description
1 polymer ?
#
loop_
_entity_poly.entity_id
_entity_poly.type
_entity_poly.pdbx_seq_one_letter_code
_entity_poly.pdbx_strand_id
1 'polypeptide(L)'
;MFVAIGFVVLIAMVFGGFAFTGGALGPVMHALPHEMLIIGGAAVGALIIGNSGKELKALGTGFMKVVKGPKYKKQDYLDTIFLVSKLMKMLRTEGPIALEPHVEDPKSSAIFAEYPRLLADHTLINLITDTLRLVVVSSGTLDVHAVEEVMDNAIKTHHHEVQ
;
A
#
# COMPACT_ATOMS: atom_id res chain seq x y z
N MET A 1 -0.34 -11.90 -6.69
CA MET A 1 -1.25 -13.06 -6.86
C MET A 1 -0.55 -14.33 -7.31
N PHE A 2 0.56 -14.29 -8.08
CA PHE A 2 1.24 -15.50 -8.56
C PHE A 2 2.63 -15.76 -7.97
N VAL A 3 3.04 -15.07 -6.90
CA VAL A 3 4.42 -15.20 -6.37
C VAL A 3 4.73 -16.65 -5.97
N ALA A 4 3.83 -17.31 -5.24
CA ALA A 4 4.00 -18.70 -4.83
C ALA A 4 4.03 -19.66 -6.04
N ILE A 5 3.12 -19.47 -7.00
CA ILE A 5 3.06 -20.29 -8.22
C ILE A 5 4.34 -20.09 -9.05
N GLY A 6 4.77 -18.84 -9.23
CA GLY A 6 6.01 -18.50 -9.93
C GLY A 6 7.24 -19.10 -9.24
N PHE A 7 7.29 -19.11 -7.92
CA PHE A 7 8.38 -19.73 -7.16
C PHE A 7 8.41 -21.25 -7.37
N VAL A 8 7.25 -21.91 -7.33
CA VAL A 8 7.15 -23.35 -7.60
C VAL A 8 7.59 -23.67 -9.04
N VAL A 9 7.12 -22.91 -10.03
CA VAL A 9 7.50 -23.09 -11.43
C VAL A 9 9.00 -22.86 -11.62
N LEU A 10 9.57 -21.81 -11.00
CA LEU A 10 11.01 -21.52 -11.05
C LEU A 10 11.83 -22.69 -10.51
N ILE A 11 11.53 -23.16 -9.30
CA ILE A 11 12.25 -24.27 -8.69
C ILE A 11 12.10 -25.54 -9.53
N ALA A 12 10.89 -25.82 -10.03
CA ALA A 12 10.64 -26.98 -10.88
C ALA A 12 11.41 -26.93 -12.20
N MET A 13 11.49 -25.76 -12.86
CA MET A 13 12.24 -25.63 -14.11
C MET A 13 13.75 -25.69 -13.89
N VAL A 14 14.28 -25.07 -12.82
CA VAL A 14 15.71 -25.07 -12.52
C VAL A 14 16.20 -26.46 -12.11
N PHE A 15 15.62 -27.06 -11.07
CA PHE A 15 16.07 -28.36 -10.57
C PHE A 15 15.55 -29.52 -11.42
N GLY A 16 14.33 -29.41 -11.95
CA GLY A 16 13.76 -30.42 -12.84
C GLY A 16 14.45 -30.44 -14.20
N GLY A 17 14.79 -29.27 -14.76
CA GLY A 17 15.60 -29.19 -15.99
C GLY A 17 17.00 -29.79 -15.80
N PHE A 18 17.67 -29.45 -14.68
CA PHE A 18 18.98 -30.01 -14.34
C PHE A 18 18.95 -31.54 -14.13
N ALA A 19 17.93 -32.06 -13.46
CA ALA A 19 17.76 -33.51 -13.30
C ALA A 19 17.44 -34.20 -14.63
N PHE A 20 16.59 -33.58 -15.46
CA PHE A 20 16.20 -34.13 -16.77
C PHE A 20 17.38 -34.24 -17.73
N THR A 21 18.34 -33.32 -17.70
CA THR A 21 19.57 -33.39 -18.51
C THR A 21 20.63 -34.36 -17.96
N GLY A 22 20.30 -35.12 -16.91
CA GLY A 22 21.19 -36.12 -16.31
C GLY A 22 22.06 -35.59 -15.16
N GLY A 23 21.78 -34.39 -14.65
CA GLY A 23 22.49 -33.80 -13.52
C GLY A 23 22.21 -34.53 -12.20
N ALA A 24 23.27 -34.78 -11.42
CA ALA A 24 23.14 -35.37 -10.09
C ALA A 24 22.74 -34.30 -9.06
N LEU A 25 21.52 -34.38 -8.53
CA LEU A 25 21.03 -33.44 -7.51
C LEU A 25 21.72 -33.59 -6.14
N GLY A 26 22.27 -34.77 -5.83
CA GLY A 26 22.92 -35.05 -4.54
C GLY A 26 24.06 -34.07 -4.18
N PRO A 27 25.05 -33.87 -5.06
CA PRO A 27 26.11 -32.87 -4.86
C PRO A 27 25.57 -31.44 -4.70
N VAL A 28 24.55 -31.06 -5.48
CA VAL A 28 23.93 -29.73 -5.41
C VAL A 28 23.28 -29.51 -4.04
N MET A 29 22.54 -30.50 -3.53
CA MET A 29 21.92 -30.43 -2.21
C MET A 29 22.93 -30.38 -1.07
N HIS A 30 24.11 -30.99 -1.25
CA HIS A 30 25.18 -30.95 -0.26
C HIS A 30 25.95 -29.61 -0.29
N ALA A 31 26.15 -29.03 -1.48
CA ALA A 31 26.83 -27.74 -1.65
C ALA A 31 25.94 -26.54 -1.27
N LEU A 32 24.62 -26.66 -1.43
CA LEU A 32 23.62 -25.63 -1.15
C LEU A 32 23.84 -24.84 0.16
N PRO A 33 24.01 -25.47 1.35
CA PRO A 33 24.23 -24.72 2.60
C PRO A 33 25.53 -23.92 2.59
N HIS A 34 26.60 -24.43 1.99
CA HIS A 34 27.89 -23.75 1.90
C HIS A 34 27.83 -22.57 0.91
N GLU A 35 27.23 -22.79 -0.25
CA GLU A 35 27.06 -21.75 -1.27
C GLU A 35 26.10 -20.65 -0.81
N MET A 36 25.03 -21.00 -0.09
CA MET A 36 24.13 -20.00 0.50
C MET A 36 24.85 -19.12 1.53
N LEU A 37 25.78 -19.67 2.30
CA LEU A 37 26.59 -18.89 3.24
C LEU A 37 27.58 -17.98 2.50
N ILE A 38 28.28 -18.50 1.49
CA ILE A 38 29.30 -17.74 0.75
C ILE A 38 28.66 -16.70 -0.17
N ILE A 39 27.81 -17.13 -1.11
CA ILE A 39 27.18 -16.28 -2.12
C ILE A 39 26.06 -15.45 -1.50
N GLY A 40 25.21 -16.06 -0.67
CA GLY A 40 24.16 -15.33 0.04
C GLY A 40 24.73 -14.32 1.04
N GLY A 41 25.78 -14.71 1.78
CA GLY A 41 26.51 -13.79 2.67
C GLY A 41 27.15 -12.63 1.91
N ALA A 42 27.79 -12.89 0.76
CA ALA A 42 28.34 -11.86 -0.10
C ALA A 42 27.26 -10.92 -0.65
N ALA A 43 26.10 -11.44 -1.05
CA ALA A 43 24.98 -10.63 -1.53
C ALA A 43 24.42 -9.72 -0.42
N VAL A 44 24.24 -10.25 0.79
CA VAL A 44 23.82 -9.45 1.95
C VAL A 44 24.87 -8.39 2.30
N GLY A 45 26.15 -8.75 2.30
CA GLY A 45 27.25 -7.81 2.54
C GLY A 45 27.30 -6.69 1.49
N ALA A 46 27.15 -7.03 0.21
CA ALA A 46 27.09 -6.06 -0.88
C ALA A 46 25.89 -5.12 -0.76
N LEU A 47 24.71 -5.63 -0.37
CA LEU A 47 23.53 -4.81 -0.10
C LEU A 47 23.80 -3.81 1.03
N ILE A 48 24.47 -4.24 2.11
CA ILE A 48 24.79 -3.36 3.24
C ILE A 48 25.81 -2.28 2.84
N ILE A 49 26.85 -2.64 2.08
CA ILE A 49 27.88 -1.68 1.64
C ILE A 49 27.31 -0.67 0.64
N GLY A 50 26.43 -1.11 -0.24
CA GLY A 50 25.94 -0.32 -1.38
C GLY A 50 24.70 0.55 -1.09
N ASN A 51 24.10 0.47 0.10
CA ASN A 51 22.83 1.14 0.39
C ASN A 51 22.83 1.86 1.75
N SER A 52 22.01 2.89 1.87
CA SER A 52 21.76 3.56 3.14
C SER A 52 20.87 2.72 4.06
N GLY A 53 20.90 3.00 5.37
CA GLY A 53 20.01 2.33 6.33
C GLY A 53 18.52 2.52 6.02
N LYS A 54 18.15 3.65 5.40
CA LYS A 54 16.78 3.93 4.93
C LYS A 54 16.38 2.98 3.80
N GLU A 55 17.25 2.80 2.81
CA GLU A 55 17.02 1.89 1.67
C GLU A 55 16.92 0.43 2.12
N LEU A 56 17.78 -0.02 3.03
CA LEU A 56 17.72 -1.39 3.57
C LEU A 56 16.40 -1.67 4.28
N LYS A 57 15.91 -0.70 5.06
CA LYS A 57 14.60 -0.80 5.71
C LYS A 57 13.47 -0.81 4.68
N ALA A 58 13.52 0.06 3.67
CA ALA A 58 12.54 0.08 2.59
C ALA A 58 12.49 -1.27 1.85
N LEU A 59 13.65 -1.84 1.51
CA LEU A 59 13.78 -3.16 0.87
C LEU A 59 13.13 -4.27 1.71
N GLY A 60 13.41 -4.31 3.02
CA GLY A 60 12.78 -5.28 3.93
C GLY A 60 11.26 -5.14 4.00
N THR A 61 10.74 -3.89 4.09
CA THR A 61 9.29 -3.66 4.09
C THR A 61 8.65 -4.00 2.74
N GLY A 62 9.33 -3.72 1.63
CA GLY A 62 8.90 -4.06 0.28
C GLY A 62 8.79 -5.57 0.09
N PHE A 63 9.79 -6.32 0.53
CA PHE A 63 9.76 -7.79 0.49
C PHE A 63 8.55 -8.34 1.27
N MET A 64 8.30 -7.84 2.48
CA MET A 64 7.13 -8.24 3.25
C MET A 64 5.80 -7.89 2.56
N LYS A 65 5.70 -6.74 1.88
CA LYS A 65 4.50 -6.35 1.12
C LYS A 65 4.24 -7.32 -0.04
N VAL A 66 5.27 -7.72 -0.77
CA VAL A 66 5.17 -8.67 -1.89
C VAL A 66 4.64 -10.03 -1.40
N VAL A 67 5.16 -10.52 -0.28
CA VAL A 67 4.75 -11.81 0.31
C VAL A 67 3.34 -11.75 0.90
N LYS A 68 2.97 -10.67 1.60
CA LYS A 68 1.62 -10.49 2.17
C LYS A 68 0.53 -10.31 1.11
N GLY A 69 0.89 -9.86 -0.09
CA GLY A 69 -0.05 -9.66 -1.18
C GLY A 69 -0.81 -8.33 -1.10
N PRO A 70 -1.84 -8.14 -1.95
CA PRO A 70 -2.55 -6.87 -2.07
C PRO A 70 -3.27 -6.52 -0.76
N LYS A 71 -2.97 -5.33 -0.22
CA LYS A 71 -3.63 -4.77 0.98
C LYS A 71 -5.12 -4.51 0.75
N TYR A 72 -5.48 -4.01 -0.43
CA TYR A 72 -6.84 -3.60 -0.79
C TYR A 72 -7.54 -4.65 -1.64
N LYS A 73 -8.84 -4.84 -1.38
CA LYS A 73 -9.75 -5.73 -2.09
C LYS A 73 -10.77 -4.90 -2.86
N LYS A 74 -11.47 -5.53 -3.82
CA LYS A 74 -12.53 -4.90 -4.61
C LYS A 74 -13.56 -4.15 -3.76
N GLN A 75 -13.97 -4.74 -2.63
CA GLN A 75 -14.92 -4.11 -1.71
C GLN A 75 -14.41 -2.78 -1.14
N ASP A 76 -13.11 -2.65 -0.86
CA ASP A 76 -12.55 -1.44 -0.26
C ASP A 76 -12.69 -0.23 -1.20
N TYR A 77 -12.62 -0.45 -2.51
CA TYR A 77 -12.88 0.58 -3.52
C TYR A 77 -14.35 0.99 -3.56
N LEU A 78 -15.27 0.03 -3.48
CA LEU A 78 -16.71 0.30 -3.43
C LEU A 78 -17.08 1.06 -2.16
N ASP A 79 -16.56 0.61 -1.02
CA ASP A 79 -16.78 1.24 0.29
C ASP A 79 -16.30 2.70 0.27
N THR A 80 -15.16 2.98 -0.37
CA THR A 80 -14.64 4.35 -0.50
C THR A 80 -15.59 5.21 -1.33
N ILE A 81 -16.09 4.70 -2.46
CA ILE A 81 -17.07 5.40 -3.30
C ILE A 81 -18.35 5.68 -2.51
N PHE A 82 -18.86 4.70 -1.78
CA PHE A 82 -20.08 4.85 -0.99
C PHE A 82 -19.92 5.85 0.16
N LEU A 83 -18.80 5.79 0.87
CA LEU A 83 -18.46 6.73 1.94
C LEU A 83 -18.42 8.16 1.42
N VAL A 84 -17.63 8.43 0.37
CA VAL A 84 -17.53 9.77 -0.23
C VAL A 84 -18.88 10.25 -0.76
N SER A 85 -19.63 9.37 -1.43
CA SER A 85 -20.97 9.70 -1.93
C SER A 85 -21.94 10.08 -0.81
N LYS A 86 -21.87 9.40 0.33
CA LYS A 86 -22.70 9.69 1.51
C LYS A 86 -22.33 11.04 2.14
N LEU A 87 -21.03 11.34 2.28
CA LEU A 87 -20.55 12.62 2.78
C LEU A 87 -20.93 13.78 1.84
N MET A 88 -20.77 13.61 0.53
CA MET A 88 -21.16 14.61 -0.46
C MET A 88 -22.67 14.81 -0.53
N LYS A 89 -23.45 13.74 -0.35
CA LYS A 89 -24.91 13.83 -0.27
C LYS A 89 -25.33 14.66 0.95
N MET A 90 -24.75 14.37 2.12
CA MET A 90 -25.00 15.14 3.35
C MET A 90 -24.63 16.61 3.19
N LEU A 91 -23.46 16.91 2.62
CA LEU A 91 -23.05 18.27 2.29
C LEU A 91 -24.11 19.02 1.47
N ARG A 92 -24.70 18.35 0.48
CA ARG A 92 -25.70 18.95 -0.42
C ARG A 92 -27.08 19.08 0.22
N THR A 93 -27.52 18.11 1.03
CA THR A 93 -28.89 18.07 1.56
C THR A 93 -29.03 18.73 2.93
N GLU A 94 -28.04 18.57 3.79
CA GLU A 94 -28.05 19.04 5.19
C GLU A 94 -27.11 20.24 5.40
N GLY A 95 -26.19 20.46 4.46
CA GLY A 95 -25.28 21.61 4.44
C GLY A 95 -23.94 21.34 5.14
N PRO A 96 -22.99 22.30 5.07
CA PRO A 96 -21.64 22.15 5.61
C PRO A 96 -21.59 21.93 7.13
N ILE A 97 -22.50 22.56 7.88
CA ILE A 97 -22.57 22.48 9.35
C ILE A 97 -22.85 21.04 9.82
N ALA A 98 -23.70 20.31 9.10
CA ALA A 98 -23.99 18.92 9.42
C ALA A 98 -22.79 17.99 9.13
N LEU A 99 -21.97 18.34 8.13
CA LEU A 99 -20.79 17.56 7.75
C LEU A 99 -19.60 17.76 8.70
N GLU A 100 -19.44 18.97 9.23
CA GLU A 100 -18.32 19.38 10.10
C GLU A 100 -17.93 18.36 11.18
N PRO A 101 -18.85 17.87 12.05
CA PRO A 101 -18.48 16.91 13.10
C PRO A 101 -17.93 15.59 12.55
N HIS A 102 -18.34 15.19 11.34
CA HIS A 102 -17.88 13.96 10.72
C HIS A 102 -16.46 14.09 10.14
N VAL A 103 -16.04 15.29 9.72
CA VAL A 103 -14.72 15.54 9.13
C VAL A 103 -13.68 15.99 10.16
N GLU A 104 -14.10 16.59 11.26
CA GLU A 104 -13.22 16.94 12.38
C GLU A 104 -12.85 15.73 13.23
N ASP A 105 -13.82 14.86 13.52
CA ASP A 105 -13.57 13.61 14.24
C ASP A 105 -14.18 12.39 13.51
N PRO A 106 -13.49 11.89 12.46
CA PRO A 106 -13.96 10.72 11.72
C PRO A 106 -14.02 9.46 12.60
N LYS A 107 -13.33 9.40 13.76
CA LYS A 107 -13.34 8.22 14.63
C LYS A 107 -14.62 8.10 15.45
N SER A 108 -15.23 9.22 15.84
CA SER A 108 -16.52 9.23 16.55
C SER A 108 -17.72 9.31 15.59
N SER A 109 -17.47 9.55 14.31
CA SER A 109 -18.51 9.64 13.29
C SER A 109 -19.25 8.33 13.04
N ALA A 110 -20.58 8.37 13.15
CA ALA A 110 -21.45 7.25 12.80
C ALA A 110 -21.33 6.83 11.31
N ILE A 111 -21.01 7.78 10.41
CA ILE A 111 -20.82 7.49 8.97
C ILE A 111 -19.56 6.67 8.74
N PHE A 112 -18.45 7.07 9.36
CA PHE A 112 -17.18 6.37 9.20
C PHE A 112 -17.14 5.06 9.99
N ALA A 113 -17.93 4.94 11.06
CA ALA A 113 -18.10 3.70 11.82
C ALA A 113 -18.70 2.54 10.99
N GLU A 114 -19.44 2.85 9.92
CA GLU A 114 -19.94 1.84 8.96
C GLU A 114 -18.80 1.21 8.14
N TYR A 115 -17.63 1.85 8.07
CA TYR A 115 -16.48 1.45 7.26
C TYR A 115 -15.19 1.28 8.10
N PRO A 116 -15.17 0.38 9.11
CA PRO A 116 -14.05 0.26 10.05
C PRO A 116 -12.72 -0.13 9.37
N ARG A 117 -12.78 -0.84 8.24
CA ARG A 117 -11.59 -1.20 7.45
C ARG A 117 -10.95 0.02 6.79
N LEU A 118 -11.76 0.98 6.33
CA LEU A 118 -11.26 2.24 5.78
C LEU A 118 -10.79 3.17 6.89
N LEU A 119 -11.47 3.18 8.04
CA LEU A 119 -11.08 3.97 9.22
C LEU A 119 -9.67 3.64 9.73
N ALA A 120 -9.24 2.38 9.58
CA ALA A 120 -7.89 1.94 9.91
C ALA A 120 -6.82 2.51 8.96
N ASP A 121 -7.20 3.05 7.80
CA ASP A 121 -6.31 3.70 6.85
C ASP A 121 -6.30 5.21 7.06
N HIS A 122 -5.43 5.67 7.97
CA HIS A 122 -5.35 7.09 8.32
C HIS A 122 -5.01 7.98 7.13
N THR A 123 -4.22 7.51 6.16
CA THR A 123 -3.91 8.31 4.96
C THR A 123 -5.17 8.56 4.15
N LEU A 124 -5.95 7.50 3.88
CA LEU A 124 -7.19 7.62 3.10
C LEU A 124 -8.18 8.54 3.81
N ILE A 125 -8.37 8.35 5.11
CA ILE A 125 -9.28 9.16 5.91
C ILE A 125 -8.85 10.62 5.90
N ASN A 126 -7.58 10.91 6.17
CA ASN A 126 -7.06 12.28 6.16
C ASN A 126 -7.26 12.93 4.79
N LEU A 127 -6.97 12.24 3.70
CA LEU A 127 -7.18 12.77 2.34
C LEU A 127 -8.65 13.17 2.13
N ILE A 128 -9.60 12.32 2.54
CA ILE A 128 -11.04 12.61 2.42
C ILE A 128 -11.43 13.77 3.34
N THR A 129 -11.07 13.72 4.62
CA THR A 129 -11.49 14.73 5.60
C THR A 129 -10.86 16.08 5.36
N ASP A 130 -9.59 16.14 4.98
CA ASP A 130 -8.87 17.40 4.74
C ASP A 130 -9.43 18.11 3.50
N THR A 131 -9.73 17.33 2.45
CA THR A 131 -10.41 17.85 1.25
C THR A 131 -11.79 18.40 1.60
N LEU A 132 -12.60 17.66 2.37
CA LEU A 132 -13.92 18.11 2.77
C LEU A 132 -13.86 19.29 3.76
N ARG A 133 -12.83 19.36 4.62
CA ARG A 133 -12.62 20.47 5.54
C ARG A 133 -12.36 21.78 4.78
N LEU A 134 -11.57 21.74 3.69
CA LEU A 134 -11.41 22.90 2.80
C LEU A 134 -12.75 23.37 2.23
N VAL A 135 -13.62 22.42 1.86
CA VAL A 135 -14.97 22.73 1.34
C VAL A 135 -15.89 23.30 2.42
N VAL A 136 -15.81 22.81 3.67
CA VAL A 136 -16.63 23.30 4.79
C VAL A 136 -16.20 24.69 5.25
N VAL A 137 -14.89 24.96 5.30
CA VAL A 137 -14.33 26.24 5.77
C VAL A 137 -14.48 27.35 4.72
N SER A 138 -14.50 26.98 3.44
CA SER A 138 -14.68 27.94 2.36
C SER A 138 -16.12 28.45 2.30
N SER A 139 -16.32 29.67 2.80
CA SER A 139 -17.59 30.39 2.76
C SER A 139 -17.96 30.95 1.36
N GLY A 140 -17.20 30.58 0.30
CA GLY A 140 -17.45 30.95 -1.10
C GLY A 140 -17.30 29.77 -2.06
N THR A 141 -17.53 30.01 -3.36
CA THR A 141 -17.27 29.03 -4.43
C THR A 141 -15.78 28.72 -4.49
N LEU A 142 -15.39 27.61 -3.87
CA LEU A 142 -14.03 27.10 -3.92
C LEU A 142 -13.71 26.72 -5.38
N ASP A 143 -12.58 27.20 -5.91
CA ASP A 143 -12.16 26.83 -7.26
C ASP A 143 -11.89 25.32 -7.29
N VAL A 144 -12.61 24.61 -8.14
CA VAL A 144 -12.53 23.15 -8.27
C VAL A 144 -11.11 22.73 -8.65
N HIS A 145 -10.43 23.53 -9.48
CA HIS A 145 -9.04 23.25 -9.88
C HIS A 145 -8.05 23.40 -8.73
N ALA A 146 -8.30 24.35 -7.81
CA ALA A 146 -7.46 24.51 -6.62
C ALA A 146 -7.59 23.31 -5.66
N VAL A 147 -8.81 22.77 -5.50
CA VAL A 147 -9.02 21.56 -4.70
C VAL A 147 -8.33 20.36 -5.33
N GLU A 148 -8.49 20.19 -6.64
CA GLU A 148 -7.85 19.12 -7.40
C GLU A 148 -6.33 19.18 -7.27
N GLU A 149 -5.72 20.36 -7.40
CA GLU A 149 -4.28 20.56 -7.24
C GLU A 149 -3.80 20.19 -5.83
N VAL A 150 -4.54 20.58 -4.79
CA VAL A 150 -4.20 20.21 -3.40
C VAL A 150 -4.29 18.70 -3.19
N MET A 151 -5.34 18.06 -3.72
CA MET A 151 -5.50 16.61 -3.65
C MET A 151 -4.36 15.89 -4.39
N ASP A 152 -4.03 16.32 -5.60
CA ASP A 152 -2.94 15.76 -6.39
C ASP A 152 -1.58 15.91 -5.69
N ASN A 153 -1.33 17.07 -5.09
CA ASN A 153 -0.10 17.31 -4.34
C ASN A 153 -0.02 16.47 -3.06
N ALA A 154 -1.15 16.27 -2.36
CA ALA A 154 -1.21 15.37 -1.20
C ALA A 154 -0.92 13.91 -1.62
N ILE A 155 -1.50 13.46 -2.73
CA ILE A 155 -1.28 12.11 -3.28
C ILE A 155 0.18 11.93 -3.71
N LYS A 156 0.77 12.90 -4.43
CA LYS A 156 2.17 12.86 -4.86
C LYS A 156 3.13 12.81 -3.67
N THR A 157 2.92 13.65 -2.67
CA THR A 157 3.74 13.69 -1.45
C THR A 157 3.70 12.34 -0.73
N HIS A 158 2.51 11.77 -0.52
CA HIS A 158 2.37 10.46 0.10
C HIS A 158 3.06 9.34 -0.73
N HIS A 159 2.96 9.37 -2.06
CA HIS A 159 3.64 8.39 -2.89
C HIS A 159 5.17 8.48 -2.81
N HIS A 160 5.72 9.69 -2.73
CA HIS A 160 7.16 9.89 -2.54
C HIS A 160 7.65 9.49 -1.14
N GLU A 161 6.81 9.60 -0.11
CA GLU A 161 7.17 9.19 1.26
C GLU A 161 7.07 7.67 1.50
N VAL A 162 6.18 6.99 0.75
CA VAL A 162 5.95 5.54 0.86
C VAL A 162 6.88 4.72 -0.04
N GLN A 163 7.51 5.33 -1.04
CA GLN A 163 8.63 4.76 -1.82
C GLN A 163 9.95 4.84 -1.04
#